data_AF-A0AA37S976-F1
#
_entry.id   AF-A0AA37S976-F1
#
_cell.length_a   1.000
_cell.length_b   1.000
_cell.length_c   1.000
_cell.angle_alpha   90.00
_cell.angle_beta   90.00
_cell.angle_gamma   90.00
#
_symmetry.space_group_name_H-M   'P 1'
#
loop_
_entity.id
_entity.type
_entity.pdbx_description
1 polymer ?
#
loop_
_entity_poly.entity_id
_entity_poly.type
_entity_poly.pdbx_seq_one_letter_code
_entity_poly.pdbx_strand_id
1 'polypeptide(L)'
;MSYLTLIQRRLIQLLCLLIISLPMSALAGKPTDENGIYLGNGFPSGPHFNLIIHGKKLSFNCPDPQFYYLVVEDNNGDGDAGAMVKSCDDGDVCALTNEQYYGNVIFLPRDGRNVQIQFESGRKGPKSNPDATTLEVTDWCTKPFDSDAANVRLPKDPDGYAVYARVTGKPTEGSFSIFGRSFTLVETEDDNGNISDLLFLGVVTETGVFVGVELEPVTATGGKGKNKATEITSIFEFTGQVCYTSETDPACDEGGCFSQTYCCPPDGSEACQIVPEGEDPALFCPTLGDGTWEATEFFCHEYEDDWIFNIADFVNVLFDVKNDDTYNIQIRFYPLPLQ
;
A
#
# COMPACT_ATOMS: atom_id res chain seq x y z
N MET A 1 -65.38 40.80 -0.27
CA MET A 1 -64.32 39.77 -0.40
C MET A 1 -63.24 40.11 0.61
N SER A 2 -63.22 39.41 1.74
CA SER A 2 -62.41 39.76 2.91
C SER A 2 -60.93 39.45 2.67
N TYR A 3 -60.05 40.39 3.02
CA TYR A 3 -58.59 40.30 2.86
C TYR A 3 -57.99 38.97 3.39
N LEU A 4 -58.63 38.37 4.39
CA LEU A 4 -58.24 37.11 5.00
C LEU A 4 -58.26 35.91 4.03
N THR A 5 -59.22 35.85 3.09
CA THR A 5 -59.33 34.71 2.17
C THR A 5 -58.33 34.77 1.02
N LEU A 6 -57.82 35.97 0.69
CA LEU A 6 -56.80 36.13 -0.34
C LEU A 6 -55.40 35.73 0.17
N ILE A 7 -55.10 36.06 1.44
CA ILE A 7 -53.83 35.71 2.08
C ILE A 7 -53.74 34.20 2.29
N GLN A 8 -54.83 33.56 2.74
CA GLN A 8 -54.85 32.12 2.98
C GLN A 8 -54.65 31.31 1.69
N ARG A 9 -55.21 31.77 0.55
CA ARG A 9 -54.99 31.13 -0.76
C ARG A 9 -53.56 31.28 -1.28
N ARG A 10 -52.92 32.44 -1.07
CA ARG A 10 -51.53 32.65 -1.49
C ARG A 10 -50.53 31.88 -0.62
N LEU A 11 -50.78 31.76 0.69
CA LEU A 11 -49.96 30.94 1.59
C LEU A 11 -50.03 29.45 1.23
N ILE A 12 -51.21 28.92 0.90
CA ILE A 12 -51.37 27.52 0.47
C ILE A 12 -50.69 27.29 -0.89
N GLN A 13 -50.80 28.23 -1.85
CA GLN A 13 -50.10 28.11 -3.13
C GLN A 13 -48.57 28.20 -3.00
N LEU A 14 -48.05 29.06 -2.13
CA LEU A 14 -46.60 29.15 -1.86
C LEU A 14 -46.08 27.91 -1.13
N LEU A 15 -46.84 27.34 -0.19
CA LEU A 15 -46.47 26.10 0.50
C LEU A 15 -46.46 24.90 -0.46
N CYS A 16 -47.44 24.81 -1.37
CA CYS A 16 -47.47 23.76 -2.39
C CYS A 16 -46.32 23.88 -3.41
N LEU A 17 -45.89 25.09 -3.77
CA LEU A 17 -44.76 25.30 -4.69
C LEU A 17 -43.40 25.02 -4.04
N LEU A 18 -43.25 25.26 -2.73
CA LEU A 18 -42.00 24.98 -2.00
C LEU A 18 -41.74 23.48 -1.79
N ILE A 19 -42.81 22.67 -1.72
CA ILE A 19 -42.71 21.20 -1.51
C ILE A 19 -42.34 20.46 -2.82
N ILE A 20 -42.58 21.08 -3.99
CA ILE A 20 -42.29 20.46 -5.31
C ILE A 20 -40.85 20.75 -5.78
N SER A 21 -40.16 21.72 -5.17
CA SER A 21 -38.80 22.14 -5.55
C SER A 21 -37.66 21.51 -4.73
N LEU A 22 -37.93 20.48 -3.94
CA LEU A 22 -36.84 19.71 -3.32
C LEU A 22 -36.18 18.87 -4.41
N PRO A 23 -34.89 19.06 -4.72
CA PRO A 23 -34.19 18.16 -5.62
C PRO A 23 -34.19 16.78 -4.99
N MET A 24 -35.04 15.89 -5.50
CA MET A 24 -34.85 14.47 -5.28
C MET A 24 -33.60 14.10 -6.04
N SER A 25 -32.46 14.11 -5.35
CA SER A 25 -31.30 13.32 -5.74
C SER A 25 -31.76 11.87 -5.73
N ALA A 26 -32.26 11.40 -6.87
CA ALA A 26 -32.39 9.98 -7.12
C ALA A 26 -30.97 9.42 -7.20
N LEU A 27 -30.37 9.15 -6.04
CA LEU A 27 -29.26 8.23 -5.95
C LEU A 27 -29.84 6.87 -6.28
N ALA A 28 -29.80 6.51 -7.56
CA ALA A 28 -29.82 5.11 -7.97
C ALA A 28 -28.52 4.48 -7.45
N GLY A 29 -28.45 4.27 -6.13
CA GLY A 29 -27.38 3.54 -5.49
C GLY A 29 -27.34 2.15 -6.12
N LYS A 30 -26.17 1.76 -6.62
CA LYS A 30 -25.94 0.37 -7.04
C LYS A 30 -26.36 -0.52 -5.86
N PRO A 31 -27.06 -1.63 -6.12
CA PRO A 31 -27.56 -2.47 -5.03
C PRO A 31 -26.37 -2.98 -4.22
N THR A 32 -26.44 -2.91 -2.89
CA THR A 32 -25.41 -3.38 -1.95
C THR A 32 -25.86 -4.66 -1.26
N ASP A 33 -24.92 -5.48 -0.77
CA ASP A 33 -25.22 -6.58 0.13
C ASP A 33 -25.40 -6.09 1.59
N GLU A 34 -25.59 -7.04 2.51
CA GLU A 34 -25.84 -6.81 3.94
C GLU A 34 -24.70 -6.06 4.66
N ASN A 35 -23.50 -6.01 4.06
CA ASN A 35 -22.33 -5.31 4.57
C ASN A 35 -22.06 -3.98 3.85
N GLY A 36 -22.98 -3.53 2.98
CA GLY A 36 -22.81 -2.30 2.22
C GLY A 36 -21.92 -2.43 0.98
N ILE A 37 -21.49 -3.65 0.61
CA ILE A 37 -20.66 -3.89 -0.57
C ILE A 37 -21.55 -3.95 -1.81
N TYR A 38 -21.25 -3.14 -2.82
CA TYR A 38 -21.99 -3.15 -4.09
C TYR A 38 -22.03 -4.56 -4.72
N LEU A 39 -23.23 -5.04 -5.08
CA LEU A 39 -23.52 -6.29 -5.78
C LEU A 39 -22.89 -6.27 -7.19
N GLY A 40 -21.59 -6.54 -7.22
CA GLY A 40 -20.73 -6.58 -8.40
C GLY A 40 -19.67 -7.67 -8.28
N ASN A 41 -18.52 -7.50 -8.91
CA ASN A 41 -17.39 -8.44 -8.92
C ASN A 41 -16.66 -8.60 -7.55
N GLY A 42 -17.29 -8.18 -6.45
CA GLY A 42 -16.78 -8.18 -5.09
C GLY A 42 -15.84 -7.02 -4.75
N PHE A 43 -15.47 -6.19 -5.73
CA PHE A 43 -14.71 -4.97 -5.46
C PHE A 43 -15.64 -3.82 -5.06
N PRO A 44 -15.30 -3.02 -4.03
CA PRO A 44 -15.98 -1.76 -3.76
C PRO A 44 -15.98 -0.82 -4.97
N SER A 45 -16.96 0.07 -5.06
CA SER A 45 -16.90 1.20 -5.99
C SER A 45 -16.09 2.32 -5.33
N GLY A 46 -15.41 3.14 -6.12
CA GLY A 46 -14.64 4.29 -5.63
C GLY A 46 -13.29 4.43 -6.34
N PRO A 47 -12.57 5.54 -6.10
CA PRO A 47 -11.17 5.69 -6.47
C PRO A 47 -10.33 4.56 -5.88
N HIS A 48 -9.43 4.00 -6.69
CA HIS A 48 -8.54 2.93 -6.25
C HIS A 48 -7.31 2.85 -7.15
N PHE A 49 -6.21 2.35 -6.59
CA PHE A 49 -5.08 1.87 -7.36
C PHE A 49 -5.28 0.39 -7.69
N ASN A 50 -4.76 -0.03 -8.84
CA ASN A 50 -4.99 -1.36 -9.35
C ASN A 50 -3.66 -2.00 -9.71
N LEU A 51 -3.25 -3.03 -8.98
CA LEU A 51 -2.12 -3.89 -9.31
C LEU A 51 -2.62 -5.12 -10.07
N ILE A 52 -2.00 -5.41 -11.22
CA ILE A 52 -2.31 -6.58 -12.03
C ILE A 52 -1.12 -7.53 -11.98
N ILE A 53 -1.39 -8.78 -11.61
CA ILE A 53 -0.39 -9.84 -11.57
C ILE A 53 -0.71 -10.80 -12.71
N HIS A 54 0.25 -11.00 -13.60
CA HIS A 54 0.13 -11.97 -14.67
C HIS A 54 1.00 -13.20 -14.42
N GLY A 55 0.35 -14.37 -14.37
CA GLY A 55 1.03 -15.66 -14.40
C GLY A 55 1.59 -15.95 -15.79
N LYS A 56 2.91 -16.12 -15.88
CA LYS A 56 3.65 -16.30 -17.13
C LYS A 56 4.30 -17.67 -17.22
N LYS A 57 4.51 -18.11 -18.46
CA LYS A 57 5.28 -19.32 -18.75
C LYS A 57 6.77 -19.03 -18.56
N LEU A 58 7.57 -20.07 -18.31
CA LEU A 58 9.03 -19.96 -18.19
C LEU A 58 9.71 -19.37 -19.44
N SER A 59 9.07 -19.42 -20.62
CA SER A 59 9.58 -18.84 -21.87
C SER A 59 9.17 -17.37 -22.08
N PHE A 60 8.58 -16.73 -21.08
CA PHE A 60 8.19 -15.32 -21.17
C PHE A 60 9.41 -14.43 -20.95
N ASN A 61 9.61 -13.47 -21.87
CA ASN A 61 10.61 -12.43 -21.70
C ASN A 61 9.93 -11.23 -21.05
N CYS A 62 10.49 -10.76 -19.94
CA CYS A 62 10.01 -9.54 -19.32
C CYS A 62 10.26 -8.34 -20.24
N PRO A 63 9.32 -7.40 -20.34
CA PRO A 63 9.48 -6.22 -21.17
C PRO A 63 10.61 -5.33 -20.60
N ASP A 64 11.26 -4.58 -21.48
CA ASP A 64 12.24 -3.59 -21.07
C ASP A 64 11.57 -2.42 -20.32
N PRO A 65 12.31 -1.70 -19.44
CA PRO A 65 11.83 -0.48 -18.82
C PRO A 65 11.34 0.53 -19.86
N GLN A 66 10.27 1.25 -19.52
CA GLN A 66 9.67 2.23 -20.41
C GLN A 66 9.91 3.64 -19.88
N PHE A 67 10.31 4.55 -20.77
CA PHE A 67 10.66 5.93 -20.42
C PHE A 67 9.77 6.92 -21.17
N TYR A 68 9.54 8.07 -20.56
CA TYR A 68 8.85 9.17 -21.21
C TYR A 68 9.67 9.70 -22.39
N TYR A 69 8.98 10.22 -23.38
CA TYR A 69 9.55 11.05 -24.43
C TYR A 69 9.26 12.52 -24.11
N LEU A 70 10.24 13.38 -24.29
CA LEU A 70 10.05 14.83 -24.31
C LEU A 70 9.71 15.25 -25.73
N VAL A 71 8.58 15.93 -25.92
CA VAL A 71 8.23 16.50 -27.22
C VAL A 71 9.07 17.74 -27.46
N VAL A 72 9.97 17.68 -28.44
CA VAL A 72 10.93 18.74 -28.76
C VAL A 72 10.34 19.70 -29.78
N GLU A 73 9.63 19.17 -30.79
CA GLU A 73 8.92 19.95 -31.79
C GLU A 73 7.53 19.35 -31.99
N ASP A 74 6.50 20.16 -31.72
CA ASP A 74 5.10 19.88 -32.06
C ASP A 74 4.86 20.30 -33.51
N ASN A 75 4.78 19.31 -34.40
CA ASN A 75 4.48 19.55 -35.82
C ASN A 75 3.04 19.18 -36.18
N ASN A 76 2.31 18.57 -35.26
CA ASN A 76 0.94 18.15 -35.45
C ASN A 76 -0.06 19.27 -35.04
N GLY A 77 0.39 20.24 -34.24
CA GLY A 77 -0.34 21.43 -33.79
C GLY A 77 -1.24 21.22 -32.58
N ASP A 78 -1.05 20.16 -31.79
CA ASP A 78 -1.85 19.86 -30.60
C ASP A 78 -1.42 20.60 -29.33
N GLY A 79 -0.27 21.30 -29.39
CA GLY A 79 0.23 22.19 -28.35
C GLY A 79 1.01 21.49 -27.24
N ASP A 80 1.53 20.28 -27.48
CA ASP A 80 2.25 19.49 -26.49
C ASP A 80 3.78 19.75 -26.45
N ALA A 81 4.30 20.70 -27.23
CA ALA A 81 5.72 21.04 -27.22
C ALA A 81 6.25 21.30 -25.80
N GLY A 82 7.26 20.52 -25.39
CA GLY A 82 7.84 20.53 -24.04
C GLY A 82 7.17 19.58 -23.05
N ALA A 83 6.13 18.84 -23.44
CA ALA A 83 5.47 17.84 -22.58
C ALA A 83 6.23 16.51 -22.55
N MET A 84 6.04 15.78 -21.44
CA MET A 84 6.46 14.38 -21.33
C MET A 84 5.31 13.45 -21.70
N VAL A 85 5.50 12.62 -22.72
CA VAL A 85 4.49 11.73 -23.30
C VAL A 85 4.96 10.27 -23.29
N LYS A 86 4.01 9.33 -23.21
CA LYS A 86 4.31 7.88 -23.19
C LYS A 86 4.63 7.32 -24.58
N SER A 87 4.15 7.99 -25.61
CA SER A 87 4.40 7.69 -27.01
C SER A 87 4.60 9.01 -27.74
N CYS A 88 5.51 9.04 -28.72
CA CYS A 88 5.64 10.17 -29.62
C CYS A 88 4.54 10.07 -30.69
N ASP A 89 3.74 11.12 -30.84
CA ASP A 89 2.62 11.13 -31.76
C ASP A 89 3.09 11.33 -33.21
N ASP A 90 2.23 10.91 -34.16
CA ASP A 90 2.56 10.93 -35.59
C ASP A 90 2.67 12.38 -36.10
N GLY A 91 3.89 12.87 -36.19
CA GLY A 91 4.20 14.22 -36.66
C GLY A 91 5.29 14.87 -35.83
N ASP A 92 5.38 14.53 -34.55
CA ASP A 92 6.24 15.25 -33.61
C ASP A 92 7.67 14.72 -33.60
N VAL A 93 8.58 15.60 -33.17
CA VAL A 93 9.96 15.21 -32.91
C VAL A 93 10.11 15.07 -31.42
N CYS A 94 10.30 13.83 -30.95
CA CYS A 94 10.49 13.56 -29.54
C CYS A 94 11.88 13.01 -29.22
N ALA A 95 12.36 13.31 -28.01
CA ALA A 95 13.59 12.77 -27.46
C ALA A 95 13.28 11.83 -26.29
N LEU A 96 13.87 10.64 -26.28
CA LEU A 96 13.76 9.73 -25.13
C LEU A 96 14.40 10.39 -23.90
N THR A 97 13.70 10.37 -22.77
CA THR A 97 14.19 10.90 -21.50
C THR A 97 14.77 9.77 -20.63
N ASN A 98 15.38 10.15 -19.50
CA ASN A 98 15.73 9.21 -18.43
C ASN A 98 14.61 9.05 -17.39
N GLU A 99 13.46 9.69 -17.59
CA GLU A 99 12.32 9.62 -16.69
C GLU A 99 11.52 8.36 -17.02
N GLN A 100 11.59 7.38 -16.13
CA GLN A 100 10.84 6.13 -16.28
C GLN A 100 9.35 6.39 -16.03
N TYR A 101 8.47 5.85 -16.88
CA TYR A 101 7.05 5.81 -16.55
C TYR A 101 6.69 4.43 -16.03
N TYR A 102 6.15 4.40 -14.81
CA TYR A 102 5.83 3.15 -14.14
C TYR A 102 4.48 2.60 -14.60
N GLY A 103 4.43 1.27 -14.72
CA GLY A 103 3.21 0.53 -14.95
C GLY A 103 2.58 0.07 -13.63
N ASN A 104 1.50 -0.69 -13.76
CA ASN A 104 0.78 -1.29 -12.64
C ASN A 104 0.70 -2.82 -12.76
N VAL A 105 1.64 -3.41 -13.50
CA VAL A 105 1.64 -4.83 -13.88
C VAL A 105 2.92 -5.49 -13.41
N ILE A 106 2.80 -6.60 -12.68
CA ILE A 106 3.92 -7.49 -12.38
C ILE A 106 3.72 -8.85 -13.05
N PHE A 107 4.83 -9.54 -13.29
CA PHE A 107 4.90 -10.82 -13.97
C PHE A 107 5.49 -11.86 -13.03
N LEU A 108 4.68 -12.87 -12.72
CA LEU A 108 5.10 -14.00 -11.88
C LEU A 108 5.08 -15.29 -12.68
N PRO A 109 5.90 -16.29 -12.33
CA PRO A 109 5.71 -17.64 -12.81
C PRO A 109 4.28 -18.10 -12.58
N ARG A 110 3.70 -18.75 -13.60
CA ARG A 110 2.35 -19.30 -13.51
C ARG A 110 2.27 -20.49 -12.56
N ASP A 111 3.36 -21.24 -12.44
CA ASP A 111 3.56 -22.28 -11.43
C ASP A 111 4.86 -21.93 -10.70
N GLY A 112 4.73 -21.34 -9.52
CA GLY A 112 5.84 -20.80 -8.74
C GLY A 112 5.53 -20.85 -7.25
N ARG A 113 6.49 -21.36 -6.46
CA ARG A 113 6.34 -21.57 -5.00
C ARG A 113 7.25 -20.70 -4.14
N ASN A 114 8.26 -20.08 -4.75
CA ASN A 114 9.26 -19.22 -4.10
C ASN A 114 9.34 -17.89 -4.85
N VAL A 115 8.19 -17.28 -5.08
CA VAL A 115 8.08 -15.99 -5.76
C VAL A 115 7.83 -14.94 -4.69
N GLN A 116 8.43 -13.78 -4.81
CA GLN A 116 8.28 -12.73 -3.80
C GLN A 116 7.83 -11.44 -4.46
N ILE A 117 7.00 -10.70 -3.72
CA ILE A 117 6.64 -9.32 -4.06
C ILE A 117 7.04 -8.45 -2.88
N GLN A 118 7.87 -7.46 -3.17
CA GLN A 118 8.16 -6.38 -2.25
C GLN A 118 7.14 -5.26 -2.48
N PHE A 119 6.52 -4.82 -1.39
CA PHE A 119 5.77 -3.59 -1.36
C PHE A 119 6.58 -2.56 -0.58
N GLU A 120 6.60 -1.35 -1.10
CA GLU A 120 7.31 -0.23 -0.49
C GLU A 120 6.41 1.00 -0.43
N SER A 121 6.52 1.74 0.66
CA SER A 121 5.91 3.06 0.82
C SER A 121 6.53 3.73 2.05
N GLY A 122 6.13 4.96 2.36
CA GLY A 122 6.67 5.66 3.49
C GLY A 122 6.16 7.09 3.63
N ARG A 123 6.45 7.70 4.78
CA ARG A 123 6.06 9.07 5.09
C ARG A 123 6.97 10.11 4.42
N LYS A 124 8.27 9.82 4.23
CA LYS A 124 9.31 10.80 3.88
C LYS A 124 10.47 10.16 3.11
N GLY A 125 11.28 10.99 2.47
CA GLY A 125 12.55 10.60 1.86
C GLY A 125 12.46 10.22 0.38
N PRO A 126 13.60 10.25 -0.35
CA PRO A 126 13.62 10.03 -1.79
C PRO A 126 13.18 8.62 -2.20
N LYS A 127 13.35 7.63 -1.32
CA LYS A 127 12.93 6.24 -1.59
C LYS A 127 11.42 6.04 -1.53
N SER A 128 10.73 6.72 -0.60
CA SER A 128 9.27 6.65 -0.50
C SER A 128 8.57 7.40 -1.62
N ASN A 129 9.27 8.33 -2.29
CA ASN A 129 8.71 9.22 -3.31
C ASN A 129 7.36 9.81 -2.84
N PRO A 130 7.36 10.66 -1.80
CA PRO A 130 6.13 11.08 -1.11
C PRO A 130 5.17 11.87 -2.01
N ASP A 131 5.65 12.39 -3.13
CA ASP A 131 4.86 13.10 -4.14
C ASP A 131 4.21 12.16 -5.17
N ALA A 132 4.48 10.86 -5.13
CA ALA A 132 3.85 9.87 -6.00
C ALA A 132 2.34 9.87 -5.78
N THR A 133 1.58 10.11 -6.85
CA THR A 133 0.10 10.13 -6.83
C THR A 133 -0.53 8.86 -7.39
N THR A 134 0.30 7.93 -7.86
CA THR A 134 -0.12 6.67 -8.48
C THR A 134 0.73 5.51 -8.00
N LEU A 135 0.16 4.31 -7.96
CA LEU A 135 0.93 3.07 -7.76
C LEU A 135 1.96 2.89 -8.87
N GLU A 136 3.20 2.62 -8.48
CA GLU A 136 4.34 2.44 -9.37
C GLU A 136 4.88 1.01 -9.22
N VAL A 137 4.97 0.27 -10.33
CA VAL A 137 5.75 -0.97 -10.36
C VAL A 137 7.16 -0.65 -10.81
N THR A 138 8.08 -0.59 -9.85
CA THR A 138 9.48 -0.24 -10.06
C THR A 138 10.30 -1.43 -10.55
N ASP A 139 9.89 -2.65 -10.19
CA ASP A 139 10.34 -3.90 -10.80
C ASP A 139 9.14 -4.80 -11.12
N TRP A 140 8.86 -5.01 -12.42
CA TRP A 140 7.71 -5.78 -12.90
C TRP A 140 7.99 -7.25 -13.12
N CYS A 141 9.22 -7.72 -12.98
CA CYS A 141 9.55 -9.12 -13.23
C CYS A 141 9.87 -9.82 -11.91
N THR A 142 9.40 -11.04 -11.73
CA THR A 142 9.91 -11.90 -10.65
C THR A 142 10.56 -13.14 -11.21
N LYS A 143 11.49 -13.67 -10.42
CA LYS A 143 12.21 -14.89 -10.75
C LYS A 143 11.34 -16.12 -11.01
N PRO A 144 11.84 -17.05 -11.85
CA PRO A 144 13.16 -17.68 -11.67
C PRO A 144 14.38 -17.07 -12.41
N PHE A 145 14.38 -15.79 -12.85
CA PHE A 145 15.38 -15.16 -13.77
C PHE A 145 16.41 -14.04 -13.32
N ASP A 146 16.30 -13.25 -12.23
CA ASP A 146 17.27 -12.23 -11.65
C ASP A 146 17.72 -12.38 -10.15
N SER A 147 16.90 -13.00 -9.31
CA SER A 147 17.00 -13.40 -7.88
C SER A 147 16.24 -12.49 -6.96
N ASP A 148 15.39 -11.65 -7.56
CA ASP A 148 14.82 -10.51 -6.91
C ASP A 148 13.30 -10.58 -6.94
N ALA A 149 12.70 -9.90 -5.98
CA ALA A 149 11.26 -9.74 -5.86
C ALA A 149 10.78 -8.65 -6.81
N ALA A 150 9.53 -8.76 -7.27
CA ALA A 150 8.89 -7.66 -7.97
C ALA A 150 8.65 -6.57 -6.95
N ASN A 151 8.83 -5.32 -7.33
CA ASN A 151 8.74 -4.20 -6.42
C ASN A 151 7.59 -3.29 -6.81
N VAL A 152 6.75 -3.00 -5.83
CA VAL A 152 5.53 -2.20 -5.96
C VAL A 152 5.58 -1.08 -4.94
N ARG A 153 5.63 0.16 -5.42
CA ARG A 153 5.50 1.34 -4.58
C ARG A 153 4.07 1.81 -4.52
N LEU A 154 3.56 1.94 -3.30
CA LEU A 154 2.26 2.54 -3.04
C LEU A 154 2.42 4.03 -2.72
N PRO A 155 1.56 4.91 -3.26
CA PRO A 155 1.45 6.29 -2.80
C PRO A 155 1.25 6.34 -1.29
N LYS A 156 1.82 7.35 -0.66
CA LYS A 156 1.60 7.61 0.76
C LYS A 156 0.11 7.83 1.03
N ASP A 157 -0.41 7.13 2.02
CA ASP A 157 -1.76 7.35 2.56
C ASP A 157 -1.70 7.30 4.10
N PRO A 158 -1.98 8.41 4.80
CA PRO A 158 -1.96 8.46 6.26
C PRO A 158 -2.94 7.48 6.94
N ASP A 159 -4.07 7.19 6.31
CA ASP A 159 -5.10 6.29 6.83
C ASP A 159 -4.95 4.87 6.25
N GLY A 160 -4.03 4.69 5.28
CA GLY A 160 -3.76 3.42 4.62
C GLY A 160 -4.77 3.09 3.53
N TYR A 161 -4.93 1.79 3.25
CA TYR A 161 -5.79 1.33 2.16
C TYR A 161 -6.65 0.15 2.59
N ALA A 162 -7.93 0.15 2.21
CA ALA A 162 -8.69 -1.09 2.16
C ALA A 162 -8.23 -1.90 0.94
N VAL A 163 -7.78 -3.13 1.15
CA VAL A 163 -7.16 -3.94 0.10
C VAL A 163 -8.03 -5.13 -0.26
N TYR A 164 -8.29 -5.30 -1.55
CA TYR A 164 -9.07 -6.41 -2.07
C TYR A 164 -8.30 -7.12 -3.17
N ALA A 165 -8.31 -8.45 -3.15
CA ALA A 165 -7.68 -9.27 -4.18
C ALA A 165 -8.65 -10.23 -4.84
N ARG A 166 -8.39 -10.55 -6.11
CA ARG A 166 -9.23 -11.44 -6.89
C ARG A 166 -8.45 -12.14 -8.00
N VAL A 167 -8.65 -13.45 -8.12
CA VAL A 167 -8.28 -14.20 -9.33
C VAL A 167 -9.31 -13.94 -10.45
N THR A 168 -8.84 -13.50 -11.62
CA THR A 168 -9.65 -13.19 -12.80
C THR A 168 -9.39 -14.16 -13.96
N GLY A 169 -10.41 -14.38 -14.80
CA GLY A 169 -10.36 -15.34 -15.92
C GLY A 169 -11.18 -16.60 -15.68
N LYS A 170 -11.00 -17.63 -16.51
CA LYS A 170 -11.58 -18.97 -16.30
C LYS A 170 -10.52 -19.81 -15.57
N PRO A 171 -10.56 -19.97 -14.25
CA PRO A 171 -9.75 -20.98 -13.61
C PRO A 171 -10.28 -22.34 -14.06
N THR A 172 -9.38 -23.22 -14.49
CA THR A 172 -9.73 -24.64 -14.69
C THR A 172 -9.55 -25.35 -13.34
N GLU A 173 -8.42 -25.13 -12.64
CA GLU A 173 -8.13 -25.66 -11.28
C GLU A 173 -7.10 -24.83 -10.45
N GLY A 174 -6.71 -23.61 -10.88
CA GLY A 174 -5.59 -22.89 -10.28
C GLY A 174 -5.90 -22.02 -9.04
N SER A 175 -4.90 -21.83 -8.18
CA SER A 175 -4.95 -20.97 -6.97
C SER A 175 -3.82 -19.94 -6.94
N PHE A 176 -3.92 -18.99 -6.01
CA PHE A 176 -2.91 -17.98 -5.74
C PHE A 176 -2.90 -17.72 -4.23
N SER A 177 -1.74 -17.49 -3.64
CA SER A 177 -1.63 -17.28 -2.19
C SER A 177 -0.58 -16.23 -1.91
N ILE A 178 -0.87 -15.33 -0.97
CA ILE A 178 0.11 -14.38 -0.42
C ILE A 178 0.29 -14.78 1.04
N PHE A 179 1.51 -15.13 1.39
CA PHE A 179 1.85 -15.61 2.73
C PHE A 179 3.25 -15.16 3.08
N GLY A 180 3.63 -15.37 4.34
CA GLY A 180 4.88 -14.82 4.82
C GLY A 180 4.85 -13.29 4.85
N ARG A 181 5.64 -12.72 5.73
CA ARG A 181 5.83 -11.28 5.82
C ARG A 181 7.18 -11.05 6.47
N SER A 182 8.05 -10.31 5.80
CA SER A 182 9.32 -9.91 6.37
C SER A 182 9.62 -8.47 6.03
N PHE A 183 10.05 -7.70 7.02
CA PHE A 183 10.60 -6.37 6.77
C PHE A 183 11.99 -6.54 6.17
N THR A 184 12.22 -5.94 5.00
CA THR A 184 13.56 -5.93 4.39
C THR A 184 14.29 -4.63 4.66
N LEU A 185 13.54 -3.55 4.90
CA LEU A 185 14.08 -2.24 5.26
C LEU A 185 13.02 -1.43 6.01
N VAL A 186 13.43 -0.78 7.08
CA VAL A 186 12.61 0.18 7.82
C VAL A 186 13.53 1.34 8.18
N GLU A 187 13.21 2.55 7.75
CA GLU A 187 14.07 3.72 7.87
C GLU A 187 13.30 4.90 8.46
N THR A 188 14.01 5.71 9.23
CA THR A 188 13.59 7.04 9.68
C THR A 188 14.56 8.08 9.18
N GLU A 189 14.05 9.29 8.94
CA GLU A 189 14.82 10.42 8.46
C GLU A 189 14.66 11.60 9.42
N ASP A 190 15.74 11.97 10.10
CA ASP A 190 15.74 13.09 11.04
C ASP A 190 15.46 14.45 10.36
N ASP A 191 15.34 15.51 11.16
CA ASP A 191 15.10 16.88 10.67
C ASP A 191 16.23 17.42 9.76
N ASN A 192 17.42 16.82 9.82
CA ASN A 192 18.57 17.19 9.00
C ASN A 192 18.68 16.34 7.73
N GLY A 193 17.78 15.39 7.52
CA GLY A 193 17.80 14.47 6.38
C GLY A 193 18.71 13.25 6.57
N ASN A 194 19.20 12.99 7.79
CA ASN A 194 19.99 11.80 8.08
C ASN A 194 19.07 10.59 8.18
N ILE A 195 19.35 9.58 7.37
CA ILE A 195 18.62 8.32 7.35
C ILE A 195 19.24 7.38 8.39
N SER A 196 18.38 6.84 9.27
CA SER A 196 18.74 5.78 10.21
C SER A 196 17.88 4.56 9.95
N ASP A 197 18.52 3.41 9.76
CA ASP A 197 17.83 2.13 9.73
C ASP A 197 17.20 1.90 11.11
N LEU A 198 15.88 1.75 11.17
CA LEU A 198 15.20 1.29 12.36
C LEU A 198 15.39 -0.23 12.45
N LEU A 199 16.51 -0.65 13.03
CA LEU A 199 16.77 -2.06 13.29
C LEU A 199 16.07 -2.57 14.58
N PHE A 200 15.39 -1.68 15.32
CA PHE A 200 14.70 -2.01 16.58
C PHE A 200 13.18 -1.88 16.45
N LEU A 201 12.61 -2.73 15.60
CA LEU A 201 11.23 -3.19 15.79
C LEU A 201 11.28 -4.10 17.03
N GLY A 202 10.50 -3.78 18.06
CA GLY A 202 10.43 -4.57 19.29
C GLY A 202 10.14 -6.04 19.00
N VAL A 203 10.36 -6.89 20.00
CA VAL A 203 10.08 -8.33 19.96
C VAL A 203 8.80 -8.59 19.15
N VAL A 204 8.96 -9.21 17.99
CA VAL A 204 7.87 -9.82 17.24
C VAL A 204 7.22 -10.80 18.20
N THR A 205 6.12 -10.40 18.86
CA THR A 205 5.42 -11.25 19.83
C THR A 205 4.90 -12.50 19.09
N GLU A 206 4.51 -13.55 19.83
CA GLU A 206 4.30 -14.92 19.33
C GLU A 206 3.37 -15.09 18.09
N THR A 207 2.70 -14.05 17.62
CA THR A 207 1.86 -14.07 16.40
C THR A 207 2.41 -13.26 15.23
N GLY A 208 3.59 -12.63 15.31
CA GLY A 208 4.16 -11.88 14.18
C GLY A 208 4.65 -12.76 13.01
N VAL A 209 4.30 -14.04 13.02
CA VAL A 209 4.17 -14.89 11.84
C VAL A 209 2.72 -14.84 11.38
N PHE A 210 2.46 -14.12 10.28
CA PHE A 210 1.15 -14.09 9.66
C PHE A 210 0.74 -15.50 9.22
N VAL A 211 -0.46 -15.96 9.61
CA VAL A 211 -1.10 -17.12 8.96
C VAL A 211 -1.46 -16.66 7.56
N GLY A 212 -0.64 -17.06 6.58
CA GLY A 212 -0.76 -16.59 5.20
C GLY A 212 -2.21 -16.55 4.72
N VAL A 213 -2.58 -15.45 4.06
CA VAL A 213 -3.85 -15.41 3.35
C VAL A 213 -3.68 -16.26 2.11
N GLU A 214 -3.94 -17.56 2.26
CA GLU A 214 -4.28 -18.39 1.13
C GLU A 214 -5.55 -17.77 0.54
N LEU A 215 -5.38 -17.07 -0.59
CA LEU A 215 -6.51 -16.64 -1.39
C LEU A 215 -7.11 -17.92 -1.97
N GLU A 216 -8.01 -18.53 -1.20
CA GLU A 216 -8.73 -19.73 -1.58
C GLU A 216 -9.24 -19.54 -3.00
N PRO A 217 -8.94 -20.47 -3.92
CA PRO A 217 -9.42 -20.36 -5.28
C PRO A 217 -10.93 -20.21 -5.21
N VAL A 218 -11.44 -19.03 -5.56
CA VAL A 218 -12.87 -18.77 -5.53
C VAL A 218 -13.51 -19.74 -6.50
N THR A 219 -14.18 -20.75 -5.96
CA THR A 219 -14.73 -21.86 -6.74
C THR A 219 -15.87 -21.33 -7.61
N ALA A 220 -15.59 -21.17 -8.90
CA ALA A 220 -16.57 -20.75 -9.88
C ALA A 220 -16.88 -21.86 -10.88
N THR A 221 -18.10 -22.39 -10.81
CA THR A 221 -18.69 -23.16 -11.92
C THR A 221 -18.94 -22.21 -13.10
N GLY A 222 -18.09 -22.23 -14.14
CA GLY A 222 -18.28 -21.65 -15.49
C GLY A 222 -19.01 -20.31 -15.63
N GLY A 223 -18.29 -19.21 -15.89
CA GLY A 223 -18.83 -17.93 -16.36
C GLY A 223 -17.87 -16.75 -16.12
N LYS A 224 -17.82 -15.78 -17.05
CA LYS A 224 -17.11 -14.49 -16.81
C LYS A 224 -17.77 -13.80 -15.60
N GLY A 225 -16.96 -13.32 -14.65
CA GLY A 225 -17.45 -12.48 -13.54
C GLY A 225 -17.81 -13.22 -12.24
N LYS A 226 -17.61 -14.53 -12.13
CA LYS A 226 -18.08 -15.32 -10.97
C LYS A 226 -17.22 -15.27 -9.70
N ASN A 227 -15.90 -15.12 -9.82
CA ASN A 227 -15.04 -14.98 -8.64
C ASN A 227 -15.36 -13.64 -7.96
N LYS A 228 -15.64 -13.59 -6.67
CA LYS A 228 -15.72 -12.31 -5.95
C LYS A 228 -14.33 -11.91 -5.46
N ALA A 229 -14.08 -10.63 -5.28
CA ALA A 229 -12.89 -10.19 -4.57
C ALA A 229 -13.01 -10.56 -3.08
N THR A 230 -11.86 -10.84 -2.49
CA THR A 230 -11.67 -11.12 -1.07
C THR A 230 -10.94 -9.93 -0.46
N GLU A 231 -11.38 -9.49 0.70
CA GLU A 231 -10.66 -8.49 1.49
C GLU A 231 -9.38 -9.10 2.06
N ILE A 232 -8.27 -8.39 1.91
CA ILE A 232 -6.94 -8.80 2.39
C ILE A 232 -6.23 -7.66 3.13
N THR A 233 -6.94 -6.63 3.57
CA THR A 233 -6.38 -5.44 4.24
C THR A 233 -5.43 -5.84 5.37
N SER A 234 -5.80 -6.83 6.18
CA SER A 234 -5.04 -7.25 7.35
C SER A 234 -3.63 -7.75 7.08
N ILE A 235 -3.27 -8.16 5.86
CA ILE A 235 -1.88 -8.53 5.55
C ILE A 235 -0.93 -7.32 5.58
N PHE A 236 -1.49 -6.13 5.40
CA PHE A 236 -0.82 -4.84 5.43
C PHE A 236 -1.04 -4.08 6.75
N GLU A 237 -1.66 -4.71 7.75
CA GLU A 237 -1.82 -4.15 9.09
C GLU A 237 -0.70 -4.66 10.01
N PHE A 238 -0.24 -3.81 10.92
CA PHE A 238 0.83 -4.08 11.86
C PHE A 238 0.34 -3.85 13.30
N THR A 239 0.58 -4.85 14.13
CA THR A 239 0.35 -4.79 15.58
C THR A 239 1.63 -5.17 16.27
N GLY A 240 2.16 -4.28 17.10
CA GLY A 240 3.46 -4.46 17.73
C GLY A 240 4.08 -3.13 18.16
N GLN A 241 5.36 -3.17 18.49
CA GLN A 241 6.08 -2.02 19.00
C GLN A 241 7.20 -1.61 18.05
N VAL A 242 7.33 -0.30 17.80
CA VAL A 242 8.46 0.28 17.06
C VAL A 242 9.14 1.32 17.94
N CYS A 243 10.47 1.27 18.01
CA CYS A 243 11.26 2.16 18.84
C CYS A 243 12.11 3.10 17.98
N TYR A 244 11.99 4.39 18.24
CA TYR A 244 12.64 5.50 17.55
C TYR A 244 13.82 6.03 18.37
N THR A 245 14.81 6.60 17.68
CA THR A 245 16.00 7.20 18.31
C THR A 245 15.77 8.64 18.77
N SER A 246 14.66 9.26 18.38
CA SER A 246 14.30 10.63 18.74
C SER A 246 12.88 10.72 19.26
N GLU A 247 12.68 11.47 20.35
CA GLU A 247 11.35 11.82 20.88
C GLU A 247 10.57 12.74 19.95
N THR A 248 11.25 13.36 18.98
CA THR A 248 10.66 14.26 18.00
C THR A 248 10.23 13.56 16.72
N ASP A 249 10.29 12.22 16.65
CA ASP A 249 9.72 11.49 15.52
C ASP A 249 8.23 11.79 15.44
N PRO A 250 7.64 11.97 14.24
CA PRO A 250 6.20 12.18 14.11
C PRO A 250 5.33 11.06 14.71
N ALA A 251 5.87 9.83 14.86
CA ALA A 251 5.20 8.74 15.56
C ALA A 251 5.12 8.97 17.09
N CYS A 252 6.00 9.81 17.63
CA CYS A 252 6.07 10.19 19.04
C CYS A 252 5.37 11.50 19.36
N ASP A 253 4.87 12.22 18.35
CA ASP A 253 4.09 13.44 18.53
C ASP A 253 2.88 13.21 19.45
N GLU A 254 2.49 14.28 20.16
CA GLU A 254 1.39 14.29 21.15
C GLU A 254 1.54 13.28 22.32
N GLY A 255 2.75 12.80 22.58
CA GLY A 255 3.03 11.89 23.70
C GLY A 255 2.67 10.43 23.40
N GLY A 256 2.61 10.06 22.11
CA GLY A 256 2.35 8.69 21.67
C GLY A 256 3.46 7.70 22.00
N CYS A 257 4.67 8.16 22.33
CA CYS A 257 5.78 7.28 22.69
C CYS A 257 6.07 7.26 24.19
N PHE A 258 6.60 6.13 24.66
CA PHE A 258 7.21 5.99 25.97
C PHE A 258 8.71 5.71 25.86
N SER A 259 9.48 6.17 26.84
CA SER A 259 10.92 5.88 26.89
C SER A 259 11.16 4.43 27.34
N GLN A 260 12.04 3.74 26.62
CA GLN A 260 12.53 2.41 26.97
C GLN A 260 14.04 2.34 26.75
N THR A 261 14.77 1.86 27.75
CA THR A 261 16.22 1.65 27.65
C THR A 261 16.53 0.25 27.15
N TYR A 262 17.46 0.17 26.22
CA TYR A 262 18.02 -1.07 25.69
C TYR A 262 19.55 -1.08 25.86
N CYS A 263 20.13 -2.26 25.90
CA CYS A 263 21.56 -2.47 25.80
C CYS A 263 21.93 -2.77 24.36
N CYS A 264 22.85 -2.01 23.79
CA CYS A 264 23.23 -2.09 22.38
C CYS A 264 24.73 -2.30 22.21
N PRO A 265 25.18 -3.16 21.28
CA PRO A 265 26.58 -3.25 20.94
C PRO A 265 27.03 -1.98 20.19
N PRO A 266 28.23 -1.44 20.48
CA PRO A 266 28.69 -0.17 19.90
C PRO A 266 28.96 -0.25 18.38
N ASP A 267 29.14 -1.46 17.85
CA ASP A 267 29.38 -1.72 16.43
C ASP A 267 28.11 -2.17 15.67
N GLY A 268 26.96 -2.26 16.34
CA GLY A 268 25.70 -2.72 15.74
C GLY A 268 25.74 -4.18 15.25
N SER A 269 26.70 -4.99 15.73
CA SER A 269 26.89 -6.36 15.28
C SER A 269 25.78 -7.33 15.70
N GLU A 270 25.06 -6.99 16.78
CA GLU A 270 23.95 -7.76 17.33
C GLU A 270 22.75 -6.85 17.62
N ALA A 271 21.56 -7.45 17.75
CA ALA A 271 20.35 -6.73 18.11
C ALA A 271 20.41 -6.29 19.59
N CYS A 272 19.98 -5.06 19.87
CA CYS A 272 19.86 -4.56 21.23
C CYS A 272 18.90 -5.41 22.06
N GLN A 273 19.18 -5.50 23.36
CA GLN A 273 18.36 -6.26 24.30
C GLN A 273 17.67 -5.31 25.28
N ILE A 274 16.41 -5.60 25.60
CA ILE A 274 15.65 -4.81 26.56
C ILE A 274 16.27 -4.91 27.96
N VAL A 275 16.38 -3.78 28.66
CA VAL A 275 16.76 -3.80 30.08
C VAL A 275 15.55 -4.25 30.90
N PRO A 276 15.64 -5.33 31.69
CA PRO A 276 14.52 -5.78 32.51
C PRO A 276 14.09 -4.71 33.51
N GLU A 277 12.79 -4.67 33.80
CA GLU A 277 12.24 -3.71 34.76
C GLU A 277 12.91 -3.87 36.14
N GLY A 278 13.42 -2.77 36.69
CA GLY A 278 14.08 -2.73 37.98
C GLY A 278 15.59 -3.00 37.96
N GLU A 279 16.17 -3.33 36.80
CA GLU A 279 17.62 -3.40 36.64
C GLU A 279 18.22 -2.02 36.33
N ASP A 280 19.46 -1.79 36.80
CA ASP A 280 20.22 -0.58 36.45
C ASP A 280 20.91 -0.81 35.09
N PRO A 281 20.58 -0.05 34.03
CA PRO A 281 21.20 -0.22 32.70
C PRO A 281 22.73 -0.16 32.74
N ALA A 282 23.31 0.65 33.62
CA ALA A 282 24.76 0.80 33.75
C ALA A 282 25.45 -0.43 34.34
N LEU A 283 24.70 -1.28 35.06
CA LEU A 283 25.18 -2.54 35.60
C LEU A 283 24.79 -3.73 34.72
N PHE A 284 23.62 -3.68 34.08
CA PHE A 284 23.10 -4.77 33.28
C PHE A 284 23.78 -4.85 31.90
N CYS A 285 23.88 -3.75 31.15
CA CYS A 285 24.42 -3.79 29.78
C CYS A 285 25.84 -4.36 29.68
N PRO A 286 26.80 -4.00 30.56
CA PRO A 286 28.15 -4.58 30.52
C PRO A 286 28.21 -6.08 30.86
N THR A 287 27.12 -6.71 31.28
CA THR A 287 27.04 -8.17 31.49
C THR A 287 26.69 -8.94 30.23
N LEU A 288 26.27 -8.25 29.17
CA LEU A 288 25.90 -8.81 27.88
C LEU A 288 27.08 -8.83 26.89
N GLY A 289 27.03 -9.77 25.94
CA GLY A 289 28.01 -9.91 24.87
C GLY A 289 29.45 -10.09 25.36
N ASP A 290 30.34 -9.25 24.85
CA ASP A 290 31.76 -9.16 25.23
C ASP A 290 32.03 -8.13 26.35
N GLY A 291 30.96 -7.58 26.94
CA GLY A 291 31.02 -6.54 27.97
C GLY A 291 31.20 -5.12 27.46
N THR A 292 31.07 -4.88 26.15
CA THR A 292 31.16 -3.53 25.55
C THR A 292 29.81 -2.87 25.28
N TRP A 293 28.71 -3.52 25.63
CA TRP A 293 27.37 -3.03 25.31
C TRP A 293 27.01 -1.80 26.14
N GLU A 294 26.43 -0.79 25.48
CA GLU A 294 26.08 0.50 26.07
C GLU A 294 24.57 0.66 26.20
N ALA A 295 24.14 1.33 27.27
CA ALA A 295 22.74 1.66 27.48
C ALA A 295 22.34 2.79 26.51
N THR A 296 21.31 2.54 25.72
CA THR A 296 20.73 3.50 24.77
C THR A 296 19.25 3.66 25.07
N GLU A 297 18.80 4.91 25.16
CA GLU A 297 17.40 5.26 25.35
C GLU A 297 16.72 5.37 23.97
N PHE A 298 15.56 4.74 23.85
CA PHE A 298 14.70 4.82 22.68
C PHE A 298 13.29 5.25 23.09
N PHE A 299 12.54 5.78 22.12
CA PHE A 299 11.16 6.23 22.28
C PHE A 299 10.26 5.27 21.51
N CYS A 300 9.48 4.45 22.22
CA CYS A 300 8.72 3.36 21.63
C CYS A 300 7.24 3.71 21.51
N HIS A 301 6.64 3.36 20.37
CA HIS A 301 5.21 3.46 20.09
C HIS A 301 4.61 2.05 19.91
N GLU A 302 3.42 1.85 20.46
CA GLU A 302 2.63 0.62 20.25
C GLU A 302 1.59 0.88 19.17
N TYR A 303 1.61 0.02 18.15
CA TYR A 303 0.69 -0.01 17.02
C TYR A 303 -0.32 -1.14 17.20
N GLU A 304 -1.57 -0.90 16.82
CA GLU A 304 -2.66 -1.87 16.86
C GLU A 304 -3.49 -1.77 15.57
N ASP A 305 -3.36 -2.78 14.71
CA ASP A 305 -4.01 -2.87 13.40
C ASP A 305 -3.72 -1.65 12.48
N ASP A 306 -2.56 -1.03 12.67
CA ASP A 306 -2.14 0.15 11.91
C ASP A 306 -1.59 -0.20 10.53
N TRP A 307 -1.73 0.72 9.57
CA TRP A 307 -1.15 0.52 8.23
C TRP A 307 0.38 0.39 8.30
N ILE A 308 0.91 -0.76 7.87
CA ILE A 308 2.31 -1.16 8.06
C ILE A 308 3.32 -0.16 7.50
N PHE A 309 2.96 0.61 6.45
CA PHE A 309 3.86 1.58 5.85
C PHE A 309 3.90 2.93 6.56
N ASN A 310 3.03 3.13 7.57
CA ASN A 310 3.00 4.34 8.37
C ASN A 310 3.83 4.22 9.66
N ILE A 311 4.38 3.03 9.96
CA ILE A 311 5.20 2.80 11.16
C ILE A 311 6.61 3.42 11.07
N ALA A 312 7.05 3.88 9.90
CA ALA A 312 8.32 4.58 9.73
C ALA A 312 8.28 5.57 8.56
N ASP A 313 9.39 6.27 8.28
CA ASP A 313 9.49 7.17 7.13
C ASP A 313 9.62 6.43 5.80
N PHE A 314 10.18 5.22 5.82
CA PHE A 314 10.18 4.31 4.70
C PHE A 314 10.15 2.86 5.20
N VAL A 315 9.30 2.04 4.56
CA VAL A 315 9.09 0.64 4.94
C VAL A 315 9.05 -0.20 3.67
N ASN A 316 9.88 -1.25 3.64
CA ASN A 316 9.83 -2.32 2.66
C ASN A 316 9.34 -3.61 3.32
N VAL A 317 8.28 -4.17 2.76
CA VAL A 317 7.69 -5.41 3.21
C VAL A 317 7.71 -6.42 2.08
N LEU A 318 8.38 -7.53 2.32
CA LEU A 318 8.48 -8.66 1.40
C LEU A 318 7.44 -9.71 1.77
N PHE A 319 6.64 -10.08 0.78
CA PHE A 319 5.65 -11.17 0.88
C PHE A 319 6.04 -12.32 -0.02
N ASP A 320 5.89 -13.54 0.49
CA ASP A 320 5.98 -14.74 -0.31
C ASP A 320 4.68 -14.99 -1.06
N VAL A 321 4.82 -15.51 -2.27
CA VAL A 321 3.72 -15.72 -3.19
C VAL A 321 3.83 -17.11 -3.79
N LYS A 322 2.70 -17.81 -3.76
CA LYS A 322 2.52 -19.07 -4.47
C LYS A 322 1.47 -18.86 -5.55
N ASN A 323 1.84 -19.13 -6.79
CA ASN A 323 0.91 -19.17 -7.90
C ASN A 323 0.83 -20.61 -8.42
N ASP A 324 -0.37 -21.20 -8.34
CA ASP A 324 -0.65 -22.55 -8.80
C ASP A 324 -1.56 -22.47 -10.03
N ASP A 325 -0.97 -22.21 -11.19
CA ASP A 325 -1.62 -22.19 -12.50
C ASP A 325 -2.60 -21.02 -12.78
N THR A 326 -2.56 -19.94 -11.99
CA THR A 326 -3.40 -18.74 -12.20
C THR A 326 -2.81 -17.78 -13.24
N TYR A 327 -3.65 -17.26 -14.14
CA TYR A 327 -3.22 -16.34 -15.22
C TYR A 327 -3.26 -14.87 -14.85
N ASN A 328 -4.30 -14.43 -14.15
CA ASN A 328 -4.54 -13.02 -13.90
C ASN A 328 -5.05 -12.86 -12.48
N ILE A 329 -4.32 -12.13 -11.65
CA ILE A 329 -4.75 -11.71 -10.33
C ILE A 329 -4.84 -10.19 -10.34
N GLN A 330 -5.85 -9.67 -9.68
CA GLN A 330 -6.09 -8.24 -9.53
C GLN A 330 -6.10 -7.91 -8.05
N ILE A 331 -5.23 -7.00 -7.61
CA ILE A 331 -5.23 -6.43 -6.27
C ILE A 331 -5.59 -4.95 -6.39
N ARG A 332 -6.52 -4.49 -5.57
CA ARG A 332 -6.96 -3.10 -5.54
C ARG A 332 -6.75 -2.51 -4.17
N PHE A 333 -6.23 -1.30 -4.16
CA PHE A 333 -5.95 -0.50 -2.97
C PHE A 333 -6.89 0.69 -3.00
N TYR A 334 -7.77 0.80 -2.02
CA TYR A 334 -8.74 1.88 -1.90
C TYR A 334 -8.27 2.82 -0.78
N PRO A 335 -7.85 4.07 -1.10
CA PRO A 335 -7.47 5.06 -0.10
C PRO A 335 -8.51 5.19 1.02
N LEU A 336 -8.06 5.31 2.25
CA LEU A 336 -8.92 5.55 3.41
C LEU A 336 -8.93 7.05 3.78
N PRO A 337 -10.03 7.55 4.39
CA PRO A 337 -11.33 6.91 4.47
C PRO A 337 -11.96 6.75 3.07
N LEU A 338 -12.80 5.71 2.91
CA LEU A 338 -13.49 5.46 1.63
C LEU A 338 -14.35 6.68 1.24
N GLN A 339 -14.12 7.21 0.03
CA GLN A 339 -14.80 8.40 -0.50
C GLN A 339 -16.19 8.13 -1.09
#